data_AF-A0A318VVN0-F1
#
_entry.id   AF-A0A318VVN0-F1
#
_cell.length_a   1.000
_cell.length_b   1.000
_cell.length_c   1.000
_cell.angle_alpha   90.00
_cell.angle_beta   90.00
_cell.angle_gamma   90.00
#
_symmetry.space_group_name_H-M   'P 1'
#
loop_
_entity.id
_entity.type
_entity.pdbx_description
1 polymer ?
#
loop_
_entity_poly.entity_id
_entity_poly.type
_entity_poly.pdbx_seq_one_letter_code
_entity_poly.pdbx_strand_id
1 'polypeptide(L)'
;MEKSDFQVDGHYAVTMKDGQGKLRPANIYVHRMEDDHMIVRYTSGGDVGLLFKLKYDNVVKIARTHKVLDRKKFMVPESVLQPKLWKDRDSMRAYSSAPGLGK
;
A
#
# COMPACT_ATOMS: atom_id res chain seq x y z
N MET A 1 -11.39 -1.23 9.47
CA MET A 1 -11.31 -2.60 8.91
C MET A 1 -10.34 -3.40 9.76
N GLU A 2 -10.28 -4.72 9.60
CA GLU A 2 -9.38 -5.59 10.34
C GLU A 2 -8.31 -6.20 9.44
N LYS A 3 -7.27 -6.79 10.04
CA LYS A 3 -6.16 -7.42 9.31
C LYS A 3 -6.66 -8.51 8.35
N SER A 4 -7.65 -9.31 8.74
CA SER A 4 -8.22 -10.41 7.94
C SER A 4 -8.93 -9.96 6.66
N ASP A 5 -9.26 -8.67 6.52
CA ASP A 5 -9.88 -8.14 5.29
C ASP A 5 -8.86 -7.97 4.15
N PHE A 6 -7.58 -8.09 4.45
CA PHE A 6 -6.48 -7.86 3.52
C PHE A 6 -5.60 -9.11 3.38
N GLN A 7 -4.83 -9.14 2.30
CA GLN A 7 -3.78 -10.14 2.10
C GLN A 7 -2.55 -9.47 1.47
N VAL A 8 -1.38 -10.04 1.75
CA VAL A 8 -0.14 -9.70 1.04
C VAL A 8 -0.33 -9.94 -0.45
N ASP A 9 0.26 -9.08 -1.27
CA ASP A 9 0.08 -9.01 -2.72
C ASP A 9 -1.35 -8.67 -3.17
N GLY A 10 -2.22 -8.21 -2.26
CA GLY A 10 -3.57 -7.77 -2.58
C GLY A 10 -3.60 -6.37 -3.19
N HIS A 11 -4.45 -6.16 -4.20
CA HIS A 11 -4.70 -4.84 -4.82
C HIS A 11 -6.14 -4.42 -4.58
N TYR A 12 -6.33 -3.25 -3.96
CA TYR A 12 -7.63 -2.79 -3.50
C TYR A 12 -7.90 -1.35 -3.91
N ALA A 13 -9.14 -1.06 -4.29
CA ALA A 13 -9.70 0.28 -4.26
C ALA A 13 -10.40 0.47 -2.92
N VAL A 14 -9.92 1.41 -2.11
CA VAL A 14 -10.40 1.66 -0.75
C VAL A 14 -10.87 3.09 -0.58
N THR A 15 -11.71 3.31 0.43
CA THR A 15 -11.90 4.65 1.02
C THR A 15 -11.25 4.65 2.38
N MET A 16 -10.36 5.61 2.62
CA MET A 16 -9.61 5.73 3.85
C MET A 16 -9.64 7.16 4.39
N LYS A 17 -9.39 7.31 5.69
CA LYS A 17 -9.23 8.61 6.34
C LYS A 17 -7.80 9.11 6.13
N ASP A 18 -7.65 10.36 5.70
CA ASP A 18 -6.36 11.05 5.72
C ASP A 18 -6.01 11.54 7.14
N GLY A 19 -4.83 12.14 7.31
CA GLY A 19 -4.37 12.64 8.60
C GLY A 19 -5.24 13.75 9.21
N GLN A 20 -6.15 14.35 8.44
CA GLN A 20 -7.13 15.32 8.91
C GLN A 20 -8.51 14.68 9.17
N GLY A 21 -8.61 13.35 9.05
CA GLY A 21 -9.85 12.60 9.22
C GLY A 21 -10.78 12.66 8.01
N LYS A 22 -10.38 13.29 6.90
CA LYS A 22 -11.21 13.40 5.70
C LYS A 22 -11.15 12.10 4.90
N LEU A 23 -12.31 11.71 4.35
CA LEU A 23 -12.42 10.52 3.52
C LEU A 23 -11.80 10.77 2.14
N ARG A 24 -10.89 9.89 1.74
CA ARG A 24 -10.21 9.90 0.44
C ARG A 24 -10.30 8.53 -0.21
N PRO A 25 -10.68 8.45 -1.50
CA PRO A 25 -10.51 7.22 -2.25
C PRO A 25 -9.02 7.01 -2.57
N ALA A 26 -8.57 5.75 -2.56
CA ALA A 26 -7.21 5.38 -2.90
C ALA A 26 -7.18 3.99 -3.56
N ASN A 27 -6.26 3.79 -4.50
CA ASN A 27 -5.91 2.46 -4.98
C ASN A 27 -4.56 2.06 -4.37
N ILE A 28 -4.57 0.94 -3.63
CA ILE A 28 -3.45 0.49 -2.83
C ILE A 28 -3.07 -0.96 -3.15
N TYR A 29 -1.77 -1.23 -3.14
CA TYR A 29 -1.23 -2.58 -3.20
C TYR A 29 -0.54 -2.90 -1.88
N VAL A 30 -0.86 -4.06 -1.29
CA VAL A 30 -0.32 -4.48 0.01
C VAL A 30 0.98 -5.27 -0.20
N HIS A 31 2.08 -4.73 0.30
CA HIS A 31 3.37 -5.42 0.27
C HIS A 31 3.61 -6.26 1.53
N ARG A 32 3.16 -5.77 2.69
CA ARG A 32 3.37 -6.44 3.97
C ARG A 32 2.27 -6.07 4.95
N MET A 33 1.94 -7.01 5.82
CA MET A 33 0.94 -6.86 6.86
C MET A 33 1.58 -7.10 8.22
N GLU A 34 1.62 -6.06 9.03
CA GLU A 34 1.96 -6.13 10.45
C GLU A 34 0.66 -6.25 11.27
N ASP A 35 0.78 -6.29 12.60
CA ASP A 35 -0.37 -6.51 13.48
C ASP A 35 -1.29 -5.29 13.56
N ASP A 36 -0.74 -4.07 13.59
CA ASP A 36 -1.49 -2.81 13.73
C ASP A 36 -1.60 -2.01 12.41
N HIS A 37 -0.76 -2.32 11.43
CA HIS A 37 -0.74 -1.62 10.14
C HIS A 37 -0.30 -2.52 8.99
N MET A 38 -0.46 -2.01 7.78
CA MET A 38 0.08 -2.57 6.55
C MET A 38 1.03 -1.58 5.89
N ILE A 39 2.03 -2.12 5.19
CA ILE A 39 2.91 -1.36 4.30
C ILE A 39 2.34 -1.49 2.89
N VAL A 40 1.87 -0.37 2.36
CA VAL A 40 1.13 -0.32 1.10
C VAL A 40 1.78 0.63 0.11
N ARG A 41 1.51 0.40 -1.17
CA ARG A 41 1.92 1.25 -2.29
C ARG A 41 0.70 1.89 -2.94
N TYR A 42 0.75 3.19 -3.21
CA TYR A 42 -0.24 3.81 -4.10
C TYR A 42 -0.04 3.34 -5.54
N THR A 43 -1.12 2.89 -6.18
CA THR A 43 -1.11 2.45 -7.57
C THR A 43 -1.79 3.43 -8.53
N SER A 44 -2.27 4.58 -8.05
CA SER A 44 -2.90 5.62 -8.87
C SER A 44 -2.76 7.00 -8.23
N GLY A 45 -2.92 8.07 -9.02
CA GLY A 45 -2.90 9.46 -8.54
C GLY A 45 -1.51 10.10 -8.61
N GLY A 46 -1.31 11.20 -7.87
CA GLY A 46 -0.04 11.93 -7.86
C GLY A 46 1.11 11.23 -7.11
N ASP A 47 0.78 10.29 -6.23
CA ASP A 47 1.74 9.59 -5.36
C ASP A 47 2.00 8.15 -5.80
N VAL A 48 1.78 7.83 -7.08
CA VAL A 48 2.05 6.48 -7.62
C VAL A 48 3.47 6.05 -7.27
N GLY A 49 3.59 4.85 -6.70
CA GLY A 49 4.89 4.29 -6.28
C GLY A 49 5.35 4.69 -4.89
N LEU A 50 4.68 5.61 -4.20
CA LEU A 50 4.95 5.91 -2.81
C LEU A 50 4.51 4.73 -1.93
N LEU A 51 5.43 4.25 -1.10
CA LEU A 51 5.13 3.33 -0.02
C LEU A 51 4.72 4.13 1.21
N PHE A 52 3.74 3.65 1.95
CA PHE A 52 3.31 4.27 3.19
C PHE A 52 2.69 3.26 4.15
N LYS A 53 2.68 3.61 5.44
CA LYS A 53 1.94 2.85 6.44
C LYS A 53 0.47 3.21 6.37
N LEU A 54 -0.36 2.19 6.42
CA LEU A 54 -1.80 2.35 6.55
C LEU A 54 -2.30 1.48 7.69
N LYS A 55 -2.82 2.12 8.74
CA LYS A 55 -3.53 1.41 9.82
C LYS A 55 -4.82 0.81 9.28
N TYR A 56 -5.19 -0.37 9.73
CA TYR A 56 -6.44 -1.02 9.30
C TYR A 56 -7.68 -0.18 9.66
N ASP A 57 -7.64 0.52 10.79
CA ASP A 57 -8.69 1.44 11.26
C ASP A 57 -8.87 2.69 10.39
N ASN A 58 -7.82 3.08 9.65
CA ASN A 58 -7.91 4.19 8.73
C ASN A 58 -8.68 3.81 7.45
N VAL A 59 -8.81 2.52 7.15
CA VAL A 59 -9.66 2.06 6.05
C VAL A 59 -11.11 1.97 6.52
N VAL A 60 -11.97 2.70 5.83
CA VAL A 60 -13.41 2.76 6.11
C VAL A 60 -14.17 1.70 5.31
N LYS A 61 -13.77 1.47 4.06
CA LYS A 61 -14.34 0.42 3.22
C LYS A 61 -13.38 -0.01 2.11
N ILE A 62 -13.51 -1.28 1.72
CA ILE A 62 -12.97 -1.79 0.45
C ILE A 62 -14.09 -1.65 -0.59
N ALA A 63 -13.88 -0.79 -1.58
CA ALA A 63 -14.82 -0.58 -2.67
C ALA A 63 -14.70 -1.65 -3.76
N ARG A 64 -13.47 -2.14 -4.00
CA ARG A 64 -13.19 -3.20 -4.97
C ARG A 64 -11.89 -3.92 -4.64
N THR A 65 -11.86 -5.23 -4.88
CA THR A 65 -10.65 -6.05 -4.84
C THR A 65 -10.27 -6.41 -6.28
N HIS A 66 -9.00 -6.20 -6.64
CA HIS A 66 -8.46 -6.52 -7.94
C HIS A 66 -7.60 -7.79 -7.84
N LYS A 67 -7.80 -8.73 -8.78
CA LYS A 67 -6.95 -9.92 -8.88
C LYS A 67 -5.58 -9.51 -9.40
N VAL A 68 -4.54 -9.74 -8.60
CA VAL A 68 -3.15 -9.52 -8.99
C VAL A 68 -2.64 -10.79 -9.66
N LEU A 69 -2.17 -10.66 -10.90
CA LEU A 69 -1.47 -11.74 -11.60
C LEU A 69 0.00 -11.73 -11.14
N ASP A 70 0.65 -12.89 -11.01
CA ASP A 70 2.03 -12.97 -10.52
C ASP A 70 3.01 -12.07 -11.29
N ARG A 71 2.87 -12.01 -12.62
CA ARG A 71 3.68 -11.12 -13.49
C ARG A 71 3.43 -9.61 -13.29
N LYS A 72 2.39 -9.25 -12.55
CA LYS A 72 2.01 -7.85 -12.24
C LYS A 72 2.21 -7.52 -10.75
N LYS A 73 2.85 -8.41 -9.98
CA LYS A 73 3.24 -8.10 -8.60
C LYS A 73 4.23 -6.95 -8.58
N PHE A 74 3.99 -6.00 -7.70
CA PHE A 74 4.91 -4.90 -7.50
C PHE A 74 6.06 -5.41 -6.65
N MET A 75 7.22 -5.61 -7.26
CA MET A 75 8.42 -6.04 -6.54
C MET A 75 9.06 -4.85 -5.83
N VAL A 76 9.34 -5.01 -4.54
CA VAL A 76 10.16 -4.09 -3.75
C VAL A 76 11.19 -4.91 -2.95
N PRO A 77 12.41 -4.41 -2.74
CA PRO A 77 13.40 -5.13 -1.95
C PRO A 77 12.89 -5.39 -0.53
N GLU A 78 13.10 -6.61 0.00
CA GLU A 78 12.70 -6.93 1.38
C GLU A 78 13.36 -6.00 2.42
N SER A 79 14.57 -5.50 2.13
CA SER A 79 15.25 -4.53 2.98
C SER A 79 14.43 -3.27 3.20
N VAL A 80 13.60 -2.87 2.23
CA VAL A 80 12.69 -1.71 2.34
C VAL A 80 11.46 -2.03 3.19
N LEU A 81 11.07 -3.30 3.30
CA LEU A 81 9.91 -3.75 4.07
C LEU A 81 10.25 -4.17 5.51
N GLN A 82 11.49 -4.02 5.95
CA GLN A 82 11.90 -4.40 7.29
C GLN A 82 11.15 -3.56 8.36
N PRO A 83 10.53 -4.19 9.38
CA PRO A 83 9.76 -3.46 10.40
C PRO A 83 10.54 -2.34 11.08
N LYS A 84 11.86 -2.52 11.28
CA LYS A 84 12.75 -1.51 11.86
C LYS A 84 12.76 -0.18 11.09
N LEU A 85 12.70 -0.23 9.76
CA LEU A 85 12.64 0.98 8.90
C LEU A 85 11.33 1.73 9.05
N TRP A 86 10.26 0.99 9.35
CA TRP A 86 8.92 1.50 9.55
C TRP A 86 8.63 1.72 11.03
N LYS A 87 9.60 1.75 11.95
CA LYS A 87 9.31 2.15 13.33
C LYS A 87 8.88 3.61 13.38
N ASP A 88 9.67 4.48 12.77
CA ASP A 88 9.51 5.94 12.87
C ASP A 88 9.02 6.61 11.57
N ARG A 89 8.82 5.83 10.48
CA ARG A 89 8.50 6.37 9.14
C ARG A 89 7.05 6.17 8.71
N ASP A 90 6.38 7.27 8.38
CA ASP A 90 5.08 7.39 7.68
C ASP A 90 5.05 6.79 6.27
N SER A 91 6.06 7.18 5.50
CA SER A 91 6.10 6.96 4.07
C SER A 91 7.53 6.93 3.57
N MET A 92 7.70 6.32 2.40
CA MET A 92 8.97 6.19 1.72
C MET A 92 8.72 6.16 0.21
N ARG A 93 9.42 7.00 -0.54
CA ARG A 93 9.45 6.85 -2.00
C ARG A 93 10.31 5.63 -2.32
N ALA A 94 9.69 4.57 -2.82
CA ALA A 94 10.44 3.50 -3.45
C ALA A 94 10.87 3.98 -4.83
N TYR A 95 12.18 4.05 -5.08
CA TYR A 95 12.72 4.16 -6.42
C TYR A 95 12.47 2.83 -7.13
N SER A 96 11.23 2.63 -7.59
CA SER A 96 10.89 1.50 -8.44
C SER A 96 11.41 1.86 -9.83
N SER A 97 12.66 1.50 -10.15
CA SER A 97 13.05 1.35 -11.54
C SER A 97 12.16 0.26 -12.11
N ALA A 98 11.10 0.63 -12.84
CA ALA A 98 10.36 -0.32 -13.64
C ALA A 98 11.24 -0.62 -14.86
N PRO A 99 11.87 -1.81 -15.01
CA PRO A 99 12.76 -2.09 -16.15
C PRO A 99 11.96 -2.37 -17.44
N GLY A 100 10.83 -1.68 -17.64
CA GLY A 100 9.90 -1.97 -18.73
C GLY A 100 8.80 -0.92 -18.96
N LEU A 101 8.79 0.18 -18.20
CA LEU A 101 8.01 1.37 -18.54
C LEU A 101 9.02 2.48 -18.84
N GLY A 102 9.64 2.38 -20.01
CA GLY A 102 10.46 3.45 -20.58
C GLY A 102 9.66 4.73 -20.71
N LYS A 103 10.38 5.86 -20.76
CA LYS A 103 9.87 7.14 -21.24
C LYS A 103 9.13 6.99 -22.56
#